data_AF-A0A7W0RLW3-F1
#
_entry.id   AF-A0A7W0RLW3-F1
#
_cell.length_a   1.000
_cell.length_b   1.000
_cell.length_c   1.000
_cell.angle_alpha   90.00
_cell.angle_beta   90.00
_cell.angle_gamma   90.00
#
_symmetry.space_group_name_H-M   'P 1'
#
loop_
_entity.id
_entity.type
_entity.pdbx_description
1 polymer ?
#
loop_
_entity_poly.entity_id
_entity_poly.type
_entity_poly.pdbx_seq_one_letter_code
_entity_poly.pdbx_strand_id
1 'polypeptide(L)'
;MRKLPKPVGIFTPNDLWGVQVILGCRSARLRVPEDVAVLGVDDDDLYCELTSSIQVPAERIGAEAVALLERLLAGEKRPHEPTLLPPLGVNARRSTEVLAIDDEYVTAAIRFIRENADRPLRVADVVRHVALA
;
A
#
# COMPACT_ATOMS: atom_id res chain seq x y z
N MET A 1 -15.48 7.40 -4.38
CA MET A 1 -15.03 6.02 -4.63
C MET A 1 -15.95 5.20 -5.54
N ARG A 2 -17.28 5.19 -5.32
CA ARG A 2 -18.24 4.38 -6.11
C ARG A 2 -18.37 4.77 -7.59
N LYS A 3 -18.07 6.02 -7.95
CA LYS A 3 -18.16 6.53 -9.32
C LYS A 3 -16.90 6.26 -10.17
N LEU A 4 -15.82 5.79 -9.56
CA LEU A 4 -14.60 5.47 -10.30
C LEU A 4 -14.76 4.13 -11.02
N PRO A 5 -14.20 3.95 -12.23
CA PRO A 5 -14.18 2.65 -12.89
C PRO A 5 -13.48 1.61 -12.01
N LYS A 6 -13.81 0.33 -12.22
CA LYS A 6 -13.25 -0.79 -11.45
C LYS A 6 -12.64 -1.82 -12.40
N PRO A 7 -11.46 -2.38 -12.07
CA PRO A 7 -10.61 -2.04 -10.92
C PRO A 7 -9.95 -0.65 -11.02
N VAL A 8 -9.54 -0.05 -9.89
CA VAL A 8 -8.80 1.23 -9.87
C VAL A 8 -7.71 1.26 -8.80
N GLY A 9 -6.57 1.88 -9.09
CA GLY A 9 -5.54 2.21 -8.11
C GLY A 9 -5.70 3.61 -7.54
N ILE A 10 -5.54 3.76 -6.23
CA ILE A 10 -5.53 5.05 -5.52
C ILE A 10 -4.16 5.23 -4.89
N PHE A 11 -3.47 6.30 -5.29
CA PHE A 11 -2.27 6.79 -4.64
C PHE A 11 -2.66 7.79 -3.54
N THR A 12 -2.15 7.61 -2.32
CA THR A 12 -2.41 8.48 -1.17
C THR A 12 -1.16 9.22 -0.75
N PRO A 13 -1.28 10.44 -0.19
CA PRO A 13 -0.12 11.25 0.17
C PRO A 13 0.72 10.67 1.30
N ASN A 14 0.14 9.79 2.13
CA ASN A 14 0.84 8.97 3.11
C ASN A 14 0.02 7.72 3.49
N ASP A 15 0.59 6.87 4.34
CA ASP A 15 -0.03 5.64 4.85
C ASP A 15 -1.30 5.88 5.66
N LEU A 16 -1.37 6.95 6.48
CA LEU A 16 -2.57 7.30 7.23
C LEU A 16 -3.78 7.52 6.30
N TRP A 17 -3.60 8.29 5.23
CA TRP A 17 -4.64 8.49 4.22
C TRP A 17 -4.94 7.20 3.45
N GLY A 18 -3.95 6.35 3.24
CA GLY A 18 -4.13 5.00 2.69
C GLY A 18 -5.12 4.18 3.54
N VAL A 19 -4.93 4.16 4.86
CA VAL A 19 -5.85 3.51 5.80
C VAL A 19 -7.25 4.11 5.72
N GLN A 20 -7.39 5.44 5.67
CA GLN A 20 -8.71 6.09 5.52
C GLN A 20 -9.42 5.67 4.23
N VAL A 21 -8.70 5.54 3.12
CA VAL A 21 -9.26 5.06 1.85
C VAL A 21 -9.71 3.61 1.99
N ILE A 22 -8.94 2.74 2.65
CA ILE A 22 -9.32 1.34 2.90
C ILE A 22 -10.59 1.25 3.76
N LEU A 23 -10.69 2.04 4.83
CA LEU A 23 -11.89 2.11 5.66
C LEU A 23 -13.10 2.61 4.86
N GLY A 24 -12.89 3.60 3.98
CA GLY A 24 -13.90 4.08 3.04
C GLY A 24 -14.36 3.01 2.06
N CYS A 25 -13.44 2.19 1.52
CA CYS A 25 -13.77 1.04 0.68
C CYS A 25 -14.68 0.07 1.44
N ARG A 26 -14.30 -0.29 2.66
CA ARG A 26 -15.06 -1.23 3.50
C ARG A 26 -16.47 -0.73 3.76
N SER A 27 -16.63 0.53 4.14
CA SER A 27 -17.96 1.17 4.31
C SER A 27 -18.77 1.22 3.02
N ALA A 28 -18.10 1.31 1.87
CA ALA A 28 -18.72 1.28 0.55
C ALA A 28 -18.95 -0.14 0.01
N ARG A 29 -18.58 -1.20 0.75
CA ARG A 29 -18.58 -2.61 0.29
C ARG A 29 -17.72 -2.84 -0.96
N LEU A 30 -16.65 -2.07 -1.10
CA LEU A 30 -15.61 -2.27 -2.12
C LEU A 30 -14.47 -3.10 -1.53
N ARG A 31 -13.91 -3.99 -2.34
CA ARG A 31 -12.80 -4.87 -1.99
C ARG A 31 -11.46 -4.17 -2.21
N VAL A 32 -10.53 -4.43 -1.30
CA VAL A 32 -9.13 -4.00 -1.41
C VAL A 32 -8.28 -5.26 -1.39
N PRO A 33 -7.45 -5.53 -2.42
CA PRO A 33 -7.11 -4.62 -3.53
C PRO A 33 -8.00 -4.76 -4.79
N GLU A 34 -8.93 -5.73 -4.85
CA GLU A 34 -9.55 -6.17 -6.11
C GLU A 34 -10.41 -5.11 -6.81
N ASP A 35 -11.20 -4.34 -6.06
CA ASP A 35 -11.97 -3.22 -6.63
C ASP A 35 -11.16 -1.92 -6.57
N VAL A 36 -10.40 -1.75 -5.49
CA VAL A 36 -9.58 -0.57 -5.21
C VAL A 36 -8.23 -0.99 -4.63
N ALA A 37 -7.17 -0.87 -5.41
CA ALA A 37 -5.81 -0.97 -4.91
C ALA A 37 -5.40 0.36 -4.27
N VAL A 38 -4.66 0.33 -3.16
CA VAL A 38 -4.26 1.52 -2.40
C VAL A 38 -2.76 1.50 -2.15
N LEU A 39 -2.06 2.52 -2.65
CA LEU A 39 -0.63 2.74 -2.45
C LEU A 39 -0.42 4.03 -1.64
N GLY A 40 0.22 3.90 -0.48
CA GLY A 40 0.64 5.01 0.39
C GLY A 40 2.07 5.47 0.13
N VAL A 41 2.52 6.37 1.00
CA VAL A 41 3.88 6.93 1.06
C VAL A 41 4.27 7.00 2.54
N ASP A 42 5.56 6.90 2.82
CA ASP A 42 6.28 6.98 4.11
C ASP A 42 6.80 5.62 4.61
N ASP A 43 6.03 4.55 4.40
CA ASP A 43 6.24 3.22 5.01
C ASP A 43 6.24 3.29 6.55
N ASP A 44 5.27 4.01 7.10
CA ASP A 44 5.16 4.28 8.54
C ASP A 44 4.80 3.02 9.32
N ASP A 45 5.69 2.56 10.21
CA ASP A 45 5.55 1.35 11.04
C ASP A 45 4.19 1.22 11.74
N LEU A 46 3.53 2.33 12.10
CA LEU A 46 2.26 2.31 12.81
C LEU A 46 1.07 1.94 11.93
N TYR A 47 1.15 2.20 10.63
CA TYR A 47 0.05 2.05 9.68
C TYR A 47 0.36 1.09 8.53
N CYS A 48 1.64 0.74 8.36
CA CYS A 48 2.13 0.05 7.18
C CYS A 48 1.60 -1.39 7.07
N GLU A 49 1.19 -2.08 8.14
CA GLU A 49 0.60 -3.43 8.01
C GLU A 49 -0.65 -3.48 7.12
N LEU A 50 -1.33 -2.34 6.94
CA LEU A 50 -2.56 -2.23 6.18
C LEU A 50 -2.36 -1.66 4.77
N THR A 51 -1.23 -1.01 4.49
CA THR A 51 -0.97 -0.26 3.25
C THR A 51 0.41 -0.58 2.67
N SER A 52 0.43 -0.93 1.39
CA SER A 52 1.64 -0.90 0.57
C SER A 52 2.09 0.54 0.46
N SER A 53 3.38 0.80 0.53
CA SER A 53 3.88 2.16 0.70
C SER A 53 5.19 2.42 -0.05
N ILE A 54 5.36 3.65 -0.53
CA ILE A 54 6.64 4.14 -1.05
C ILE A 54 7.53 4.52 0.14
N GLN A 55 8.68 3.87 0.24
CA GLN A 55 9.64 4.09 1.31
C GLN A 55 10.41 5.40 1.10
N VAL A 56 10.22 6.34 2.02
CA VAL A 56 10.94 7.63 2.01
C VAL A 56 12.28 7.46 2.72
N PRO A 57 13.41 7.97 2.18
CA PRO A 57 14.72 7.83 2.79
C PRO A 57 14.91 8.81 3.96
N ALA A 58 14.03 8.78 4.97
CA ALA A 58 13.95 9.76 6.05
C ALA A 58 15.27 9.94 6.81
N GLU A 59 15.97 8.84 7.11
CA GLU A 59 17.30 8.89 7.75
C GLU A 59 18.33 9.64 6.91
N ARG A 60 18.37 9.38 5.59
CA ARG A 60 19.27 10.09 4.67
C ARG A 60 18.90 11.55 4.53
N ILE A 61 17.60 11.89 4.51
CA ILE A 61 17.12 13.28 4.52
C ILE A 61 17.67 13.99 5.76
N GLY A 62 17.57 13.37 6.94
CA GLY A 62 18.11 13.91 8.18
C GLY A 62 19.63 14.12 8.13
N ALA A 63 20.38 13.13 7.65
CA ALA A 63 21.84 13.21 7.52
C ALA A 63 22.27 14.34 6.57
N GLU A 64 21.66 14.44 5.39
CA GLU A 64 21.95 15.51 4.41
C GLU A 64 21.55 16.90 4.95
N ALA A 65 20.46 16.99 5.71
CA ALA A 65 20.01 18.23 6.33
C ALA A 65 21.01 18.73 7.39
N VAL A 66 21.55 17.82 8.22
CA VAL A 66 22.58 18.16 9.22
C VAL A 66 23.88 18.59 8.52
N ALA A 67 24.34 17.86 7.51
CA ALA A 67 25.53 18.21 6.75
C ALA A 67 25.40 19.59 6.06
N LEU A 68 24.21 19.89 5.52
CA LEU A 68 23.93 21.21 4.97
C LEU A 68 23.94 22.30 6.06
N LEU A 69 23.36 22.03 7.22
CA LEU A 69 23.34 22.96 8.34
C LEU A 69 24.76 23.30 8.81
N GLU A 70 25.64 22.31 8.95
CA GLU A 70 27.05 22.52 9.34
C GLU A 70 27.78 23.45 8.37
N ARG A 71 27.60 23.24 7.06
CA ARG A 71 28.18 24.09 6.02
C ARG A 71 27.67 25.53 6.07
N LEU A 72 26.37 25.71 6.30
CA LEU A 72 25.77 27.03 6.47
C LEU A 72 26.29 27.75 7.71
N LEU A 73 26.47 27.03 8.83
CA LEU A 73 27.05 27.58 10.05
C LEU A 73 28.53 27.96 9.88
N ALA A 74 29.26 27.27 9.00
CA ALA A 74 30.63 27.62 8.61
C ALA A 74 30.70 28.83 7.64
N GLY A 75 29.57 29.42 7.26
CA GLY A 75 29.50 30.59 6.39
C GLY A 75 29.44 30.29 4.89
N GLU A 76 29.23 29.03 4.49
CA GLU A 76 28.98 28.70 3.09
C GLU A 76 27.65 29.29 2.60
N LYS A 77 27.57 29.57 1.29
CA LYS A 77 26.34 30.06 0.67
C LYS A 77 25.31 28.95 0.59
N ARG A 78 24.05 29.31 0.83
CA ARG A 78 22.90 28.42 0.65
C ARG A 78 22.78 27.95 -0.81
N PRO A 79 22.55 26.65 -1.05
CA PRO A 79 22.19 26.15 -2.38
C PRO A 79 20.94 26.84 -2.91
N HIS A 80 20.92 27.13 -4.21
CA HIS A 80 19.75 27.71 -4.87
C HIS A 80 18.64 26.68 -5.12
N GLU A 81 19.00 25.41 -5.24
CA GLU A 81 18.08 24.31 -5.51
C GLU A 81 18.08 23.31 -4.35
N PRO A 82 16.95 22.63 -4.09
CA PRO A 82 16.88 21.57 -3.10
C PRO A 82 17.65 20.32 -3.56
N THR A 83 18.32 19.65 -2.62
CA THR A 83 18.81 18.29 -2.84
C THR A 83 17.63 17.33 -2.88
N LEU A 84 17.42 16.66 -4.01
CA LEU A 84 16.37 15.65 -4.18
C LEU A 84 16.95 14.27 -3.93
N LEU A 85 16.37 13.54 -2.96
CA LEU A 85 16.73 12.15 -2.70
C LEU A 85 15.66 11.22 -3.29
N PRO A 86 16.04 10.18 -4.03
CA PRO A 86 15.07 9.22 -4.56
C PRO A 86 14.46 8.38 -3.44
N PRO A 87 13.22 7.88 -3.60
CA PRO A 87 12.65 6.90 -2.67
C PRO A 87 13.51 5.62 -2.63
N LEU A 88 13.45 4.90 -1.50
CA LEU A 88 14.20 3.65 -1.32
C LEU A 88 13.59 2.49 -2.11
N GLY A 89 12.28 2.54 -2.35
CA GLY A 89 11.55 1.51 -3.05
C GLY A 89 10.07 1.54 -2.73
N VAL A 90 9.36 0.50 -3.16
CA VAL A 90 7.96 0.26 -2.79
C VAL A 90 7.92 -1.01 -1.94
N ASN A 91 7.39 -0.88 -0.73
CA ASN A 91 7.10 -2.01 0.13
C ASN A 91 5.69 -2.53 -0.21
N ALA A 92 5.63 -3.57 -1.03
CA ALA A 92 4.38 -4.14 -1.51
C ALA A 92 3.70 -4.97 -0.41
N ARG A 93 2.41 -4.72 -0.19
CA ARG A 93 1.56 -5.43 0.77
C ARG A 93 0.20 -5.74 0.15
N ARG A 94 -0.71 -6.31 0.95
CA ARG A 94 -2.02 -6.77 0.47
C ARG A 94 -2.83 -5.66 -0.21
N SER A 95 -2.66 -4.39 0.17
CA SER A 95 -3.43 -3.29 -0.41
C SER A 95 -3.15 -3.01 -1.89
N THR A 96 -2.04 -3.52 -2.46
CA THR A 96 -1.75 -3.45 -3.91
C THR A 96 -1.54 -4.82 -4.54
N GLU A 97 -1.69 -5.90 -3.80
CA GLU A 97 -1.48 -7.27 -4.28
C GLU A 97 -2.68 -7.77 -5.10
N VAL A 98 -2.98 -7.04 -6.19
CA VAL A 98 -4.02 -7.41 -7.14
C VAL A 98 -3.59 -8.67 -7.86
N LEU A 99 -4.38 -9.72 -7.73
CA LEU A 99 -4.30 -10.86 -8.63
C LEU A 99 -5.08 -10.48 -9.89
N ALA A 100 -4.38 -10.28 -11.02
CA ALA A 100 -5.01 -10.04 -12.32
C ALA A 100 -5.67 -11.33 -12.83
N ILE A 101 -6.74 -11.75 -12.17
CA ILE A 101 -7.48 -12.96 -12.43
C ILE A 101 -8.87 -12.54 -12.89
N ASP A 102 -9.20 -12.88 -14.14
CA ASP A 102 -10.48 -12.52 -14.75
C ASP A 102 -11.65 -13.36 -14.20
N ASP A 103 -11.35 -14.55 -13.65
CA ASP A 103 -12.35 -15.49 -13.14
C ASP A 103 -12.78 -15.14 -11.70
N GLU A 104 -14.08 -14.91 -11.52
CA GLU A 104 -14.68 -14.53 -10.24
C GLU A 104 -14.62 -15.66 -9.19
N TYR A 105 -14.69 -16.92 -9.62
CA TYR A 105 -14.59 -18.08 -8.74
C TYR A 105 -13.16 -18.27 -8.25
N VAL A 106 -12.16 -18.11 -9.12
CA VAL A 106 -10.75 -18.18 -8.73
C VAL A 106 -10.39 -17.04 -7.79
N THR A 107 -10.87 -15.82 -8.06
CA THR A 107 -10.71 -14.67 -7.16
C THR A 107 -11.32 -14.95 -5.78
N ALA A 108 -12.55 -15.47 -5.74
CA ALA A 108 -13.22 -15.85 -4.49
C ALA A 108 -12.48 -16.98 -3.75
N ALA A 109 -11.95 -17.98 -4.47
CA ALA A 109 -11.20 -19.08 -3.90
C ALA A 109 -9.90 -18.60 -3.24
N ILE A 110 -9.10 -17.80 -3.93
CA ILE A 110 -7.81 -17.31 -3.40
C ILE A 110 -8.04 -16.40 -2.19
N ARG A 111 -9.08 -15.54 -2.24
CA ARG A 111 -9.48 -14.75 -1.08
C ARG A 111 -9.82 -15.64 0.11
N PHE A 112 -10.65 -16.68 -0.10
CA PHE A 112 -11.02 -17.61 0.96
C PHE A 112 -9.79 -18.33 1.53
N ILE A 113 -8.84 -18.76 0.70
CA ILE A 113 -7.59 -19.36 1.16
C ILE A 113 -6.80 -18.37 2.03
N ARG A 114 -6.62 -17.13 1.57
CA ARG A 114 -5.86 -16.09 2.31
C ARG A 114 -6.48 -15.75 3.65
N GLU A 115 -7.82 -15.63 3.72
CA GLU A 115 -8.55 -15.32 4.95
C GLU A 115 -8.59 -16.46 5.96
N ASN A 116 -8.20 -17.67 5.56
CA ASN A 116 -8.28 -18.88 6.38
C ASN A 116 -6.95 -19.65 6.44
N ALA A 117 -5.84 -19.00 6.08
CA ALA A 117 -4.53 -19.63 5.99
C ALA A 117 -3.93 -20.00 7.36
N ASP A 118 -4.48 -19.43 8.44
CA ASP A 118 -4.09 -19.67 9.83
C ASP A 118 -4.70 -20.94 10.43
N ARG A 119 -5.56 -21.66 9.69
CA ARG A 119 -6.25 -22.87 10.15
C ARG A 119 -6.21 -24.00 9.12
N PRO A 120 -6.43 -25.28 9.53
CA PRO A 120 -6.52 -26.38 8.59
C PRO A 120 -7.63 -26.16 7.55
N LEU A 121 -7.26 -26.21 6.27
CA LEU A 121 -8.14 -25.95 5.13
C LEU A 121 -8.04 -27.11 4.12
N ARG A 122 -9.18 -27.65 3.67
CA ARG A 122 -9.23 -28.69 2.62
C ARG A 122 -9.74 -28.11 1.30
N VAL A 123 -9.37 -28.75 0.19
CA VAL A 123 -9.86 -28.39 -1.15
C VAL A 123 -11.39 -28.36 -1.21
N ALA A 124 -12.05 -29.32 -0.54
CA ALA A 124 -13.51 -29.39 -0.45
C ALA A 124 -14.14 -28.15 0.23
N ASP A 125 -13.42 -27.50 1.15
CA ASP A 125 -13.91 -26.28 1.82
C ASP A 125 -13.89 -25.09 0.86
N VAL A 126 -12.84 -25.00 0.03
CA VAL A 126 -12.69 -23.96 -1.00
C VAL A 126 -13.78 -24.11 -2.06
N VAL A 127 -13.97 -25.32 -2.60
CA VAL A 127 -14.99 -25.63 -3.63
C VAL A 127 -16.40 -25.30 -3.10
N ARG A 128 -16.68 -25.67 -1.85
CA ARG A 128 -17.97 -25.36 -1.20
C ARG A 128 -18.18 -23.85 -1.03
N HIS A 129 -17.13 -23.10 -0.71
CA HIS A 129 -17.22 -21.64 -0.56
C HIS A 129 -17.52 -20.92 -1.87
N VAL A 130 -16.89 -21.33 -2.97
CA VAL A 130 -17.09 -20.70 -4.28
C VAL A 130 -18.34 -21.19 -5.01
N ALA A 131 -19.14 -22.06 -4.39
CA ALA A 131 -20.39 -22.59 -4.93
C ALA A 131 -20.25 -23.18 -6.35
N LEU A 132 -19.09 -23.77 -6.66
CA LEU A 132 -18.91 -24.59 -7.86
C LEU A 132 -19.53 -25.96 -7.58
N ALA A 133 -20.58 -26.31 -8.32
CA ALA A 133 -21.25 -27.61 -8.29
C ALA A 133 -20.62 -28.55 -9.33
#